data_AF-A0A6J3J3J0-F1
#
_entry.id   AF-A0A6J3J3J0-F1
#
_cell.length_a   1.000
_cell.length_b   1.000
_cell.length_c   1.000
_cell.angle_alpha   90.00
_cell.angle_beta   90.00
_cell.angle_gamma   90.00
#
_symmetry.space_group_name_H-M   'P 1'
#
loop_
_entity.id
_entity.type
_entity.pdbx_description
1 polymer ?
#
loop_
_entity_poly.entity_id
_entity_poly.type
_entity_poly.pdbx_seq_one_letter_code
_entity_poly.pdbx_strand_id
1 'polypeptide(L)'
;MIIPDLYSNAKGGTVSCSEWLKNLNHVSYGCLTFKYERGSNCYLLMSVQKNLARKFGKHDGPILIIPTAEFQDRISGASEKDTVHTGLAYTVECSATQIMCLVMRCNLRLNLRTTVYVNAIQKGFKVCDEASVTFVQMARG
;
A
#
# COMPACT_ATOMS: atom_id res chain seq x y z
N MET A 1 -10.30 15.97 20.57
CA MET A 1 -9.34 14.99 20.03
C MET A 1 -8.34 15.75 19.17
N ILE A 2 -7.04 15.66 19.44
CA ILE A 2 -5.99 16.39 18.70
C ILE A 2 -5.22 15.38 17.86
N ILE A 3 -5.14 15.61 16.54
CA ILE A 3 -4.31 14.80 15.64
C ILE A 3 -2.86 15.27 15.80
N PRO A 4 -1.92 14.39 16.19
CA PRO A 4 -0.54 14.78 16.38
C PRO A 4 0.14 15.16 15.05
N ASP A 5 0.94 16.20 15.11
CA ASP A 5 1.79 16.73 14.04
C ASP A 5 2.75 15.67 13.48
N LEU A 6 3.33 14.83 14.34
CA LEU A 6 4.22 13.74 13.91
C LEU A 6 3.50 12.76 12.96
N TYR A 7 2.20 12.55 13.11
CA TYR A 7 1.41 11.72 12.21
C TYR A 7 0.92 12.49 10.97
N SER A 8 0.47 13.74 11.15
CA SER A 8 -0.02 14.56 10.04
C SER A 8 1.07 14.92 9.03
N ASN A 9 2.27 15.24 9.52
CA ASN A 9 3.40 15.68 8.70
C ASN A 9 4.16 14.51 8.06
N ALA A 10 4.00 13.28 8.58
CA ALA A 10 4.67 12.09 8.05
C ALA A 10 4.29 11.79 6.58
N LYS A 11 3.15 12.30 6.09
CA LYS A 11 2.70 12.13 4.71
C LYS A 11 3.73 12.62 3.68
N GLY A 12 4.41 13.74 3.95
CA GLY A 12 5.45 14.28 3.08
C GLY A 12 6.65 13.33 2.99
N GLY A 13 7.10 12.82 4.14
CA GLY A 13 8.20 11.85 4.21
C GLY A 13 7.90 10.53 3.49
N THR A 14 6.65 10.05 3.54
CA THR A 14 6.24 8.85 2.81
C THR A 14 6.30 9.05 1.30
N VAL A 15 5.82 10.18 0.79
CA VAL A 15 5.87 10.49 -0.66
C VAL A 15 7.32 10.66 -1.13
N SER A 16 8.17 11.34 -0.37
CA SER A 16 9.59 11.46 -0.70
C SER A 16 10.33 10.12 -0.70
N CYS A 17 9.96 9.19 0.19
CA CYS A 17 10.51 7.83 0.17
C CYS A 17 10.08 7.06 -1.10
N SER A 18 8.82 7.19 -1.53
CA SER A 18 8.35 6.62 -2.79
C SER A 18 9.08 7.22 -4.00
N GLU A 19 9.35 8.52 -3.99
CA GLU A 19 10.12 9.19 -5.05
C GLU A 19 11.59 8.71 -5.07
N TRP A 20 12.21 8.56 -3.90
CA TRP A 20 13.55 7.99 -3.79
C TRP A 20 13.62 6.55 -4.32
N LEU A 21 12.65 5.71 -3.96
CA LEU A 21 12.53 4.35 -4.49
C LEU A 21 12.37 4.35 -6.02
N LYS A 22 11.56 5.25 -6.57
CA LYS A 22 11.42 5.41 -8.02
C LYS A 22 12.76 5.77 -8.67
N ASN A 23 13.49 6.72 -8.08
CA ASN A 23 14.77 7.17 -8.61
C ASN A 23 15.82 6.05 -8.61
N LEU A 24 15.82 5.19 -7.58
CA LEU A 24 16.69 4.01 -7.53
C LEU A 24 16.32 2.93 -8.57
N ASN A 25 15.03 2.72 -8.81
CA ASN A 25 14.57 1.67 -9.73
C ASN A 25 14.75 2.04 -11.21
N HIS A 26 15.04 3.32 -11.54
CA HIS A 26 15.21 3.82 -12.91
C HIS A 26 14.07 3.45 -13.89
N VAL A 27 12.92 3.05 -13.39
CA VAL A 27 11.77 2.56 -14.16
C VAL A 27 10.50 3.12 -13.53
N SER A 28 9.58 3.62 -14.37
CA SER A 28 8.24 3.96 -13.91
C SER A 28 7.45 2.71 -13.54
N TYR A 29 6.89 2.70 -12.33
CA TYR A 29 6.04 1.61 -11.87
C TYR A 29 4.89 1.34 -12.87
N GLY A 30 4.64 0.07 -13.17
CA GLY A 30 3.62 -0.38 -14.13
C GLY A 30 4.06 -0.38 -15.60
N CYS A 31 5.10 0.38 -15.99
CA CYS A 31 5.50 0.54 -17.40
C CYS A 31 5.79 -0.79 -18.12
N LEU A 32 6.40 -1.74 -17.41
CA LEU A 32 6.74 -3.06 -17.95
C LEU A 32 5.57 -4.07 -17.91
N THR A 33 4.56 -3.84 -17.06
CA THR A 33 3.48 -4.81 -16.84
C THR A 33 2.16 -4.41 -17.48
N PHE A 34 1.95 -3.15 -17.87
CA PHE A 34 0.65 -2.66 -18.36
C PHE A 34 0.04 -3.49 -19.49
N LYS A 35 0.85 -3.82 -20.51
CA LYS A 35 0.37 -4.61 -21.66
C LYS A 35 0.08 -6.06 -21.27
N TYR A 36 0.90 -6.63 -20.39
CA TYR A 36 0.75 -7.99 -19.93
C TYR A 36 -0.49 -8.15 -19.05
N GLU A 37 -0.68 -7.27 -18.08
CA GLU A 37 -1.85 -7.26 -17.19
C GLU A 37 -3.15 -7.02 -17.96
N ARG A 38 -3.16 -6.05 -18.90
CA ARG A 38 -4.30 -5.84 -19.79
C ARG A 38 -4.65 -7.08 -20.60
N GLY A 39 -3.65 -7.71 -21.21
CA GLY A 39 -3.82 -8.94 -21.96
C GLY A 39 -4.40 -10.05 -21.09
N SER A 40 -3.79 -10.28 -19.93
CA SER A 40 -4.20 -11.30 -18.96
C SER A 40 -5.65 -11.11 -18.49
N ASN A 41 -6.03 -9.88 -18.13
CA ASN A 41 -7.39 -9.54 -17.70
C ASN A 41 -8.42 -9.75 -18.81
N CYS A 42 -8.10 -9.36 -20.05
CA CYS A 42 -8.96 -9.66 -21.21
C CYS A 42 -9.10 -11.17 -21.43
N TYR A 43 -8.01 -11.94 -21.35
CA TYR A 43 -8.04 -13.40 -21.49
C TYR A 43 -8.86 -14.06 -20.38
N LEU A 44 -8.81 -13.53 -19.16
CA LEU A 44 -9.59 -14.02 -18.03
C LEU A 44 -11.09 -13.80 -18.27
N LEU A 45 -11.50 -12.59 -18.64
CA LEU A 45 -12.91 -12.29 -18.97
C LEU A 45 -13.42 -13.15 -20.13
N MET A 46 -12.61 -13.31 -21.18
CA MET A 46 -12.95 -14.15 -22.33
C MET A 46 -13.06 -15.64 -21.95
N SER A 47 -12.22 -16.11 -21.02
CA SER A 47 -12.27 -17.49 -20.52
C SER A 47 -13.53 -17.74 -19.70
N VAL A 48 -13.94 -16.80 -18.83
CA VAL A 48 -15.20 -16.89 -18.09
C VAL A 48 -16.38 -16.88 -19.05
N GLN A 49 -16.37 -15.98 -20.04
CA GLN A 49 -17.41 -15.90 -21.07
C GLN A 49 -17.56 -17.22 -21.82
N LYS A 50 -16.45 -17.82 -22.29
CA LYS A 50 -16.45 -19.10 -23.00
C LYS A 50 -16.96 -20.26 -22.14
N ASN A 51 -16.57 -20.29 -20.86
CA ASN A 51 -17.05 -21.32 -19.93
C ASN A 51 -18.55 -21.23 -19.69
N LEU A 52 -19.07 -20.02 -19.51
CA LEU A 52 -20.48 -19.77 -19.28
C LEU A 52 -21.31 -20.07 -20.54
N ALA A 53 -20.84 -19.64 -21.72
CA ALA A 53 -21.46 -19.97 -23.00
C ALA A 53 -21.49 -21.49 -23.24
N ARG A 54 -20.46 -22.24 -22.84
CA ARG A 54 -20.45 -23.71 -22.94
C ARG A 54 -21.48 -24.38 -22.01
N LYS A 55 -21.74 -23.80 -20.84
CA LYS A 55 -22.65 -24.36 -19.84
C LYS A 55 -24.11 -23.98 -20.08
N PHE A 56 -24.39 -22.75 -20.51
CA PHE A 56 -25.73 -22.18 -20.63
C PHE A 56 -26.17 -21.88 -22.07
N GLY A 57 -25.25 -21.89 -23.04
CA GLY A 57 -25.48 -21.42 -24.41
C GLY A 57 -26.38 -22.28 -25.29
N LYS A 58 -27.07 -23.30 -24.74
CA LYS A 58 -28.11 -24.05 -25.48
C LYS A 58 -29.50 -23.43 -25.36
N HIS A 59 -29.77 -22.59 -24.35
CA HIS A 59 -31.10 -22.04 -24.10
C HIS A 59 -31.17 -20.49 -24.07
N ASP A 60 -30.10 -19.79 -23.65
CA ASP A 60 -30.20 -18.36 -23.28
C ASP A 60 -29.37 -17.38 -24.14
N GLY A 61 -28.95 -17.76 -25.35
CA GLY A 61 -28.22 -16.85 -26.26
C GLY A 61 -26.76 -16.55 -25.84
N PRO A 62 -26.06 -15.64 -26.56
CA PRO A 62 -24.66 -15.32 -26.29
C PRO A 62 -24.52 -14.45 -25.04
N ILE A 63 -23.86 -15.00 -24.01
CA ILE A 63 -23.55 -14.26 -22.79
C ILE A 63 -22.30 -13.41 -23.04
N LEU A 64 -22.41 -12.09 -22.90
CA LEU A 64 -21.31 -11.14 -23.05
C LEU A 64 -20.84 -10.68 -21.67
N ILE A 65 -19.56 -10.87 -21.36
CA ILE A 65 -18.94 -10.36 -20.14
C ILE A 65 -18.12 -9.15 -20.53
N ILE A 66 -18.67 -7.96 -20.27
CA ILE A 66 -18.04 -6.68 -20.55
C ILE A 66 -17.54 -6.11 -19.21
N PRO A 67 -16.28 -5.64 -19.15
CA PRO A 67 -15.79 -4.95 -17.97
C PRO A 67 -16.59 -3.67 -17.68
N THR A 68 -16.81 -3.39 -16.40
CA THR A 68 -17.45 -2.14 -15.95
C THR A 68 -16.54 -0.95 -16.22
N ALA A 69 -17.09 0.26 -16.28
CA ALA A 69 -16.31 1.49 -16.51
C ALA A 69 -15.14 1.64 -15.51
N GLU A 70 -15.39 1.37 -14.22
CA GLU A 70 -14.34 1.41 -13.19
C GLU A 70 -13.24 0.37 -13.41
N PHE A 71 -13.59 -0.83 -13.90
CA PHE A 71 -12.61 -1.87 -14.20
C PHE A 71 -11.88 -1.61 -15.51
N GLN A 72 -12.53 -0.98 -16.49
CA GLN A 72 -11.92 -0.57 -17.76
C GLN A 72 -10.72 0.35 -17.51
N ASP A 73 -10.84 1.29 -16.57
CA ASP A 73 -9.76 2.21 -16.21
C ASP A 73 -8.59 1.49 -15.51
N ARG A 74 -8.89 0.40 -14.79
CA ARG A 74 -7.91 -0.40 -14.04
C ARG A 74 -7.42 -1.64 -14.79
N ILE A 75 -7.92 -1.92 -15.99
CA ILE A 75 -7.66 -3.16 -16.73
C ILE A 75 -6.17 -3.34 -17.05
N SER A 76 -5.46 -2.23 -17.19
CA SER A 76 -4.04 -2.19 -17.49
C SER A 76 -3.17 -2.46 -16.27
N GLY A 77 -3.73 -2.42 -15.06
CA GLY A 77 -2.95 -2.37 -13.82
C GLY A 77 -2.89 -0.98 -13.21
N ALA A 78 -2.27 -0.89 -12.03
CA ALA A 78 -2.13 0.38 -11.32
C ALA A 78 -1.13 1.30 -12.02
N SER A 79 -1.50 2.56 -12.24
CA SER A 79 -0.55 3.58 -12.67
C SER A 79 0.50 3.84 -11.59
N GLU A 80 1.63 4.46 -11.94
CA GLU A 80 2.59 4.98 -10.97
C GLU A 80 1.88 5.91 -9.96
N LYS A 81 1.02 6.80 -10.46
CA LYS A 81 0.20 7.69 -9.63
C LYS A 81 -0.70 6.91 -8.68
N ASP A 82 -1.35 5.85 -9.17
CA ASP A 82 -2.26 5.03 -8.37
C ASP A 82 -1.50 4.21 -7.33
N THR A 83 -0.32 3.72 -7.68
CA THR A 83 0.59 2.99 -6.79
C THR A 83 1.07 3.88 -5.65
N VAL A 84 1.48 5.11 -5.95
CA VAL A 84 1.89 6.08 -4.92
C VAL A 84 0.70 6.48 -4.04
N HIS A 85 -0.47 6.72 -4.65
CA HIS A 85 -1.67 7.12 -3.91
C HIS A 85 -2.17 6.00 -2.97
N THR A 86 -2.27 4.77 -3.47
CA THR A 86 -2.67 3.60 -2.69
C THR A 86 -1.63 3.22 -1.65
N GLY A 87 -0.34 3.31 -1.96
CA GLY A 87 0.75 3.09 -1.00
C GLY A 87 0.75 4.12 0.13
N LEU A 88 0.48 5.40 -0.18
CA LEU A 88 0.32 6.44 0.83
C LEU A 88 -0.90 6.17 1.71
N ALA A 89 -2.05 5.88 1.10
CA ALA A 89 -3.28 5.58 1.83
C ALA A 89 -3.09 4.39 2.79
N TYR A 90 -2.49 3.30 2.29
CA TYR A 90 -2.15 2.12 3.08
C TYR A 90 -1.23 2.47 4.26
N THR A 91 -0.15 3.23 4.03
CA THR A 91 0.80 3.60 5.08
C THR A 91 0.15 4.45 6.17
N VAL A 92 -0.70 5.40 5.77
CA VAL A 92 -1.45 6.28 6.68
C VAL A 92 -2.45 5.46 7.51
N GLU A 93 -3.19 4.56 6.88
CA GLU A 93 -4.15 3.67 7.53
C GLU A 93 -3.48 2.72 8.51
N CYS A 94 -2.43 2.01 8.09
CA CYS A 94 -1.68 1.11 8.96
C CYS A 94 -1.11 1.84 10.18
N SER A 95 -0.59 3.06 9.98
CA SER A 95 -0.06 3.88 11.07
C SER A 95 -1.17 4.34 12.02
N ALA A 96 -2.35 4.73 11.51
CA ALA A 96 -3.50 5.06 12.35
C ALA A 96 -3.96 3.87 13.19
N THR A 97 -4.10 2.70 12.56
CA THR A 97 -4.51 1.47 13.24
C THR A 97 -3.52 1.08 14.33
N GLN A 98 -2.21 1.19 14.09
CA GLN A 98 -1.19 0.96 15.12
C GLN A 98 -1.35 1.91 16.32
N ILE A 99 -1.57 3.20 16.07
CA ILE A 99 -1.78 4.20 17.12
C ILE A 99 -3.05 3.87 17.91
N MET A 100 -4.17 3.57 17.24
CA MET A 100 -5.43 3.21 17.90
C MET A 100 -5.30 1.96 18.77
N CYS A 101 -4.64 0.92 18.26
CA CYS A 101 -4.34 -0.29 19.03
C CYS A 101 -3.50 0.01 20.27
N LEU A 102 -2.51 0.92 20.18
CA LEU A 102 -1.68 1.32 21.32
C LEU A 102 -2.48 2.14 22.34
N VAL A 103 -3.37 3.04 21.90
CA VAL A 103 -4.30 3.77 22.79
C VAL A 103 -5.14 2.78 23.60
N MET A 104 -5.71 1.77 22.94
CA MET A 104 -6.54 0.74 23.59
C MET A 104 -5.72 -0.11 24.57
N ARG A 105 -4.51 -0.54 24.21
CA ARG A 105 -3.66 -1.37 25.07
C ARG A 105 -3.17 -0.64 26.32
N CYS A 106 -2.81 0.63 26.19
CA CYS A 106 -2.21 1.39 27.28
C CYS A 106 -3.23 2.18 28.11
N ASN A 107 -4.54 2.08 27.83
CA ASN A 107 -5.61 2.87 28.45
C ASN A 107 -5.31 4.38 28.50
N LEU A 108 -4.53 4.88 27.53
CA LEU A 108 -4.15 6.27 27.40
C LEU A 108 -5.37 7.07 26.93
N ARG A 109 -6.21 7.55 27.86
CA ARG A 109 -7.47 8.32 27.64
C ARG A 109 -7.43 9.29 26.43
N LEU A 110 -7.61 8.78 25.22
CA LEU A 110 -7.57 9.49 23.92
C LEU A 110 -6.36 10.42 23.68
N ASN A 111 -5.24 10.20 24.37
CA ASN A 111 -4.04 11.04 24.25
C ASN A 111 -3.14 10.61 23.10
N LEU A 112 -3.60 10.88 21.86
CA LEU A 112 -2.92 10.48 20.62
C LEU A 112 -1.48 10.98 20.52
N ARG A 113 -1.17 12.19 21.03
CA ARG A 113 0.18 12.76 20.99
C ARG A 113 1.19 11.89 21.74
N THR A 114 0.89 11.53 22.98
CA THR A 114 1.75 10.66 23.80
C THR A 114 1.88 9.28 23.17
N THR A 115 0.77 8.71 22.70
CA THR A 115 0.76 7.40 22.03
C THR A 115 1.68 7.37 20.81
N VAL A 116 1.69 8.43 20.01
CA VAL A 116 2.55 8.52 18.82
C VAL A 116 4.03 8.57 19.18
N TYR A 117 4.42 9.29 20.23
CA TYR A 117 5.80 9.26 20.73
C TYR A 117 6.20 7.90 21.29
N VAL A 118 5.31 7.24 22.05
CA VAL A 118 5.57 5.88 22.57
C VAL A 118 5.80 4.90 21.42
N ASN A 119 4.98 4.97 20.36
CA ASN A 119 5.16 4.14 19.17
C ASN A 119 6.51 4.40 18.47
N ALA A 120 6.92 5.68 18.35
CA ALA A 120 8.20 6.04 17.75
C ALA A 120 9.38 5.52 18.58
N ILE A 121 9.34 5.68 19.90
CA ILE A 121 10.38 5.19 20.82
C ILE A 121 10.46 3.67 20.78
N GLN A 122 9.32 2.96 20.80
CA GLN A 122 9.31 1.49 20.72
C GLN A 122 9.95 0.99 19.42
N LYS A 123 9.67 1.63 18.29
CA LYS A 123 10.29 1.28 17.00
C LYS A 123 11.79 1.56 17.00
N GLY A 124 12.22 2.73 17.47
CA GLY A 124 13.63 3.08 17.56
C GLY A 124 14.42 2.16 18.50
N PHE A 125 13.85 1.89 19.68
CA PHE A 125 14.44 1.00 20.67
C PHE A 125 14.58 -0.43 20.11
N LYS A 126 13.56 -0.95 19.43
CA LYS A 126 13.62 -2.27 18.80
C LYS A 126 14.80 -2.39 17.82
N VAL A 127 15.02 -1.37 16.99
CA VAL A 127 16.16 -1.35 16.07
C VAL A 127 17.48 -1.30 16.83
N CYS A 128 17.58 -0.49 17.90
CA CYS A 128 18.79 -0.43 18.72
C CYS A 128 19.10 -1.75 19.46
N ASP A 129 18.06 -2.42 19.95
CA ASP A 129 18.12 -3.72 20.63
C ASP A 129 18.57 -4.82 19.66
N GLU A 130 17.93 -4.90 18.49
CA GLU A 130 18.31 -5.83 17.42
C GLU A 130 19.72 -5.55 16.89
N ALA A 131 20.11 -4.28 16.78
CA ALA A 131 21.45 -3.86 16.34
C ALA A 131 22.54 -4.03 17.42
N SER A 132 22.19 -4.51 18.63
CA SER A 132 23.11 -4.79 19.74
C SER A 132 24.15 -3.69 19.96
N VAL A 133 23.78 -2.41 19.87
CA VAL A 133 24.66 -1.23 20.13
C VAL A 133 26.13 -1.43 19.71
N THR A 134 26.39 -1.82 18.46
CA THR A 134 27.77 -1.97 17.92
C THR A 134 28.17 -0.78 17.04
N PHE A 135 28.10 0.45 17.55
CA PHE A 135 28.67 1.61 16.82
C PHE A 135 29.51 2.56 17.69
N VAL A 136 29.52 2.37 19.02
CA VAL A 136 30.33 3.20 19.93
C VAL A 136 31.78 2.70 20.08
N GLN A 137 32.12 1.50 19.58
CA GLN A 137 33.52 1.01 19.63
C GLN A 137 34.40 1.39 18.43
N MET A 138 33.85 1.88 17.30
CA MET A 138 34.66 2.15 16.09
C MET A 138 35.12 3.62 15.92
N ALA A 139 34.73 4.53 16.81
CA ALA A 139 35.09 5.95 16.75
C ALA A 139 36.07 6.41 17.87
N ARG A 140 36.74 5.44 18.51
CA ARG A 140 37.91 5.70 19.39
C ARG A 140 39.14 5.03 18.74
N GLY A 141 39.64 5.64 17.69
CA GLY A 141 40.93 5.37 17.05
C GLY A 141 41.64 6.68 16.80
#